data_AF-T0QJ68-F1
#
_entry.id   AF-T0QJ68-F1
#
_cell.length_a   1.000
_cell.length_b   1.000
_cell.length_c   1.000
_cell.angle_alpha   90.00
_cell.angle_beta   90.00
_cell.angle_gamma   90.00
#
_symmetry.space_group_name_H-M   'P 1'
#
loop_
_entity.id
_entity.type
_entity.pdbx_description
1 polymer ?
#
loop_
_entity_poly.entity_id
_entity_poly.type
_entity_poly.pdbx_seq_one_letter_code
_entity_poly.pdbx_strand_id
1 'polypeptide(L)'
;MLAAGVPVLALVAAVHGLDIGDNTQPTKSGIPTWVDVDTPKEVYTKATSRGGSWDLVMSDEFNAATRNFTAGEDHLWTALDIPDGVNRAIGVYKPSHAYTEDGNFVIRIDSGDVDISFYNVWANVPAWTKKKMYYTAAMVQTWNKFCIQGGFVEIAMKLPGRHQQTKGPP
;
A
#
# COMPACT_ATOMS: atom_id res chain seq x y z
N MET A 1 52.05 21.27 -52.01
CA MET A 1 51.78 21.08 -50.56
C MET A 1 50.32 20.68 -50.41
N LEU A 2 50.05 19.39 -50.21
CA LEU A 2 48.72 18.90 -49.83
C LEU A 2 48.64 18.86 -48.30
N ALA A 3 47.65 19.49 -47.70
CA ALA A 3 47.28 19.26 -46.30
C ALA A 3 46.09 18.29 -46.27
N ALA A 4 46.32 17.08 -45.78
CA ALA A 4 45.28 16.10 -45.54
C ALA A 4 44.60 16.41 -44.19
N GLY A 5 43.30 16.75 -44.23
CA GLY A 5 42.48 16.91 -43.03
C GLY A 5 42.01 15.54 -42.52
N VAL A 6 42.29 15.25 -41.25
CA VAL A 6 41.81 14.03 -40.57
C VAL A 6 40.39 14.31 -40.06
N PRO A 7 39.38 13.45 -40.35
CA PRO A 7 38.05 13.62 -39.77
C PRO A 7 38.06 13.10 -38.33
N VAL A 8 37.67 13.96 -37.39
CA VAL A 8 37.41 13.56 -36.00
C VAL A 8 36.01 12.97 -35.95
N LEU A 9 35.91 11.67 -35.68
CA LEU A 9 34.63 10.99 -35.46
C LEU A 9 34.19 11.27 -34.01
N ALA A 10 33.18 12.13 -33.82
CA ALA A 10 32.59 12.38 -32.52
C ALA A 10 31.75 11.15 -32.10
N LEU A 11 32.22 10.43 -31.08
CA LEU A 11 31.47 9.35 -30.45
C LEU A 11 30.41 9.99 -29.54
N VAL A 12 29.17 10.06 -29.99
CA VAL A 12 28.05 10.50 -29.14
C VAL A 12 27.65 9.30 -28.28
N ALA A 13 28.17 9.24 -27.05
CA ALA A 13 27.66 8.32 -26.04
C ALA A 13 26.32 8.87 -25.52
N ALA A 14 25.21 8.24 -25.90
CA ALA A 14 23.91 8.52 -25.32
C ALA A 14 23.91 7.99 -23.87
N VAL A 15 24.17 8.89 -22.91
CA VAL A 15 23.97 8.61 -21.49
C VAL A 15 22.47 8.50 -21.27
N HIS A 16 21.96 7.27 -21.19
CA HIS A 16 20.60 7.03 -20.75
C HIS A 16 20.60 7.23 -19.24
N GLY A 17 20.04 8.36 -18.78
CA GLY A 17 19.74 8.53 -17.38
C GLY A 17 18.72 7.46 -17.00
N LEU A 18 19.14 6.48 -16.19
CA LEU A 18 18.23 5.53 -15.57
C LEU A 18 17.40 6.32 -14.56
N ASP A 19 16.16 6.62 -14.94
CA ASP A 19 15.17 7.10 -13.97
C ASP A 19 14.81 5.94 -13.06
N ILE A 20 15.18 6.06 -11.78
CA ILE A 20 14.86 5.07 -10.74
C ILE A 20 13.34 4.86 -10.60
N GLY A 21 12.50 5.79 -11.11
CA GLY A 21 11.05 5.68 -11.15
C GLY A 21 10.45 5.11 -12.43
N ASP A 22 11.23 4.80 -13.47
CA ASP A 22 10.70 4.26 -14.73
C ASP A 22 10.39 2.76 -14.60
N ASN A 23 9.11 2.45 -14.38
CA ASN A 23 8.61 1.08 -14.28
C ASN A 23 8.42 0.38 -15.64
N THR A 24 8.78 1.02 -16.76
CA THR A 24 8.74 0.40 -18.09
C THR A 24 10.01 -0.38 -18.42
N GLN A 25 11.08 -0.18 -17.63
CA GLN A 25 12.31 -0.93 -17.80
C GLN A 25 12.12 -2.39 -17.39
N PRO A 26 12.65 -3.35 -18.17
CA PRO A 26 12.56 -4.75 -17.81
C PRO A 26 13.36 -5.02 -16.54
N THR A 27 12.72 -5.66 -15.55
CA THR A 27 13.39 -6.10 -14.35
C THR A 27 14.33 -7.26 -14.69
N LYS A 28 15.50 -7.32 -14.04
CA LYS A 28 16.45 -8.42 -14.25
C LYS A 28 15.89 -9.79 -13.81
N SER A 29 14.96 -9.78 -12.85
CA SER A 29 14.25 -10.98 -12.38
C SER A 29 13.15 -11.45 -13.32
N GLY A 30 12.69 -10.61 -14.26
CA GLY A 30 11.52 -10.88 -15.10
C GLY A 30 10.18 -10.77 -14.36
N ILE A 31 10.19 -10.30 -13.11
CA ILE A 31 9.01 -10.06 -12.28
C ILE A 31 8.66 -8.57 -12.36
N PRO A 32 7.43 -8.17 -12.70
CA PRO A 32 7.06 -6.76 -12.76
C PRO A 32 7.29 -6.05 -11.41
N THR A 33 7.66 -4.77 -11.44
CA THR A 33 8.13 -4.02 -10.27
C THR A 33 7.18 -4.02 -9.06
N TRP A 34 5.87 -4.09 -9.30
CA TRP A 34 4.84 -3.98 -8.24
C TRP A 34 3.99 -5.25 -8.08
N VAL A 35 4.43 -6.35 -8.69
CA VAL A 35 3.73 -7.64 -8.69
C VAL A 35 4.47 -8.58 -7.74
N ASP A 36 3.73 -9.21 -6.84
CA ASP A 36 4.27 -10.20 -5.91
C ASP A 36 4.91 -11.35 -6.70
N VAL A 37 6.05 -11.84 -6.20
CA VAL A 37 6.79 -12.95 -6.79
C VAL A 37 5.98 -14.25 -6.77
N ASP A 38 5.05 -14.37 -5.82
CA ASP A 38 4.18 -15.53 -5.67
C ASP A 38 2.87 -15.40 -6.46
N THR A 39 2.60 -14.26 -7.12
CA THR A 39 1.38 -14.10 -7.92
C THR A 39 1.38 -15.09 -9.09
N PRO A 40 0.33 -15.91 -9.26
CA PRO A 40 0.26 -16.88 -10.34
C PRO A 40 0.25 -16.21 -11.73
N LYS A 41 1.00 -16.76 -12.69
CA LYS A 41 1.15 -16.15 -14.03
C LYS A 41 -0.15 -16.08 -14.83
N GLU A 42 -1.10 -16.97 -14.53
CA GLU A 42 -2.42 -17.00 -15.15
C GLU A 42 -3.27 -15.77 -14.84
N VAL A 43 -2.99 -15.03 -13.76
CA VAL A 43 -3.72 -13.79 -13.41
C VAL A 43 -3.03 -12.52 -13.89
N TYR A 44 -1.88 -12.63 -14.58
CA TYR A 44 -1.16 -11.48 -15.14
C TYR A 44 -1.95 -10.78 -16.25
N THR A 45 -2.92 -11.48 -16.83
CA THR A 45 -3.76 -10.95 -17.89
C THR A 45 -5.21 -11.37 -17.64
N LYS A 46 -6.15 -10.43 -17.76
CA LYS A 46 -7.59 -10.71 -17.62
C LYS A 46 -8.37 -10.21 -18.83
N ALA A 47 -9.23 -11.08 -19.35
CA ALA A 47 -10.17 -10.69 -20.39
C ALA A 47 -11.22 -9.71 -19.82
N THR A 48 -11.41 -8.59 -20.50
CA THR A 48 -12.38 -7.58 -20.10
C THR A 48 -13.78 -7.94 -20.59
N SER A 49 -14.81 -7.40 -19.95
CA SER A 49 -16.21 -7.58 -20.40
C SER A 49 -16.50 -7.02 -21.80
N ARG A 50 -15.57 -6.22 -22.36
CA ARG A 50 -15.66 -5.63 -23.69
C ARG A 50 -14.79 -6.35 -24.74
N GLY A 51 -14.26 -7.53 -24.41
CA GLY A 51 -13.42 -8.34 -25.31
C GLY A 51 -11.96 -7.87 -25.44
N GLY A 52 -11.56 -6.81 -24.73
CA GLY A 52 -10.16 -6.41 -24.59
C GLY A 52 -9.40 -7.24 -23.55
N SER A 53 -8.15 -6.87 -23.31
CA SER A 53 -7.27 -7.46 -22.29
C SER A 53 -6.82 -6.41 -21.28
N TRP A 54 -6.73 -6.77 -20.01
CA TRP A 54 -6.09 -5.98 -18.96
C TRP A 54 -4.83 -6.69 -18.46
N ASP A 55 -3.78 -5.92 -18.25
CA ASP A 55 -2.53 -6.41 -17.68
C ASP A 55 -2.49 -6.11 -16.18
N LEU A 56 -1.94 -7.04 -15.41
CA LEU A 56 -1.72 -6.89 -13.98
C LEU A 56 -0.61 -5.87 -13.74
N VAL A 57 -0.93 -4.80 -13.02
CA VAL A 57 0.02 -3.71 -12.72
C VAL A 57 0.50 -3.71 -11.28
N MET A 58 -0.21 -4.38 -10.37
CA MET A 58 0.16 -4.52 -8.97
C MET A 58 -0.59 -5.70 -8.34
N SER A 59 0.08 -6.46 -7.47
CA SER A 59 -0.51 -7.52 -6.66
C SER A 59 0.25 -7.70 -5.35
N ASP A 60 -0.40 -8.33 -4.38
CA ASP A 60 0.21 -8.78 -3.13
C ASP A 60 -0.58 -10.00 -2.62
N GLU A 61 0.08 -11.15 -2.48
CA GLU A 61 -0.52 -12.38 -1.98
C GLU A 61 -0.36 -12.50 -0.46
N PHE A 62 0.47 -11.66 0.16
CA PHE A 62 0.75 -11.63 1.60
C PHE A 62 1.33 -12.92 2.19
N ASN A 63 1.95 -13.77 1.37
CA ASN A 63 2.58 -15.02 1.80
C ASN A 63 3.82 -14.82 2.69
N ALA A 64 4.53 -13.70 2.53
CA ALA A 64 5.69 -13.38 3.36
C ALA A 64 5.25 -13.09 4.81
N ALA A 65 5.66 -13.95 5.74
CA ALA A 65 5.31 -13.85 7.15
C ALA A 65 5.99 -12.65 7.85
N THR A 66 5.34 -12.11 8.89
CA THR A 66 5.91 -11.09 9.78
C THR A 66 6.36 -9.80 9.05
N ARG A 67 5.62 -9.36 8.03
CA ARG A 67 5.87 -8.06 7.39
C ARG A 67 5.62 -6.92 8.36
N ASN A 68 6.47 -5.89 8.29
CA ASN A 68 6.33 -4.67 9.07
C ASN A 68 5.77 -3.56 8.19
N PHE A 69 4.51 -3.20 8.41
CA PHE A 69 3.84 -2.14 7.64
C PHE A 69 4.07 -0.74 8.21
N THR A 70 4.99 -0.54 9.14
CA THR A 70 5.38 0.79 9.60
C THR A 70 5.91 1.62 8.43
N ALA A 71 5.66 2.93 8.44
CA ALA A 71 6.07 3.81 7.35
C ALA A 71 7.58 3.69 7.05
N GLY A 72 7.89 3.25 5.83
CA GLY A 72 9.26 3.07 5.33
C GLY A 72 9.80 1.64 5.41
N GLU A 73 9.10 0.72 6.08
CA GLU A 73 9.57 -0.64 6.31
C GLU A 73 9.07 -1.64 5.25
N ASP A 74 7.88 -1.41 4.70
CA ASP A 74 7.33 -2.20 3.60
C ASP A 74 7.40 -1.43 2.27
N HIS A 75 7.78 -2.14 1.21
CA HIS A 75 8.01 -1.57 -0.11
C HIS A 75 6.72 -1.27 -0.90
N LEU A 76 5.59 -1.92 -0.55
CA LEU A 76 4.29 -1.75 -1.22
C LEU A 76 3.29 -1.01 -0.36
N TRP A 77 3.30 -1.26 0.95
CA TRP A 77 2.26 -0.81 1.87
C TRP A 77 2.78 0.09 2.99
N THR A 78 1.89 0.88 3.57
CA THR A 78 2.13 1.66 4.78
C THR A 78 0.87 1.69 5.62
N ALA A 79 0.99 1.26 6.87
CA ALA A 79 -0.03 1.38 7.88
C ALA A 79 0.04 2.76 8.54
N LEU A 80 -1.13 3.35 8.77
CA LEU A 80 -1.24 4.66 9.38
C LEU A 80 -1.19 4.58 10.91
N ASP A 81 -0.51 5.55 11.52
CA ASP A 81 -0.57 5.82 12.96
C ASP A 81 -1.33 7.13 13.19
N ILE A 82 -2.66 7.05 13.24
CA ILE A 82 -3.53 8.22 13.43
C ILE A 82 -4.77 7.87 14.27
N PRO A 83 -5.28 8.80 15.09
CA PRO A 83 -6.63 8.69 15.62
C PRO A 83 -7.65 8.86 14.49
N ASP A 84 -8.72 8.07 14.50
CA ASP A 84 -9.80 8.26 13.53
C ASP A 84 -10.56 9.56 13.88
N GLY A 85 -10.28 10.60 13.10
CA GLY A 85 -10.74 11.97 13.34
C GLY A 85 -12.07 12.30 12.68
N VAL A 86 -12.65 11.40 11.88
CA VAL A 86 -13.88 11.67 11.11
C VAL A 86 -15.10 11.00 11.74
N ASN A 87 -16.29 11.52 11.44
CA ASN A 87 -17.59 10.86 11.71
C ASN A 87 -17.83 10.37 13.15
N ARG A 88 -17.33 11.07 14.18
CA ARG A 88 -17.44 10.65 15.60
C ARG A 88 -16.84 9.25 15.85
N ALA A 89 -15.82 8.87 15.09
CA ALA A 89 -15.15 7.60 15.29
C ALA A 89 -14.61 7.46 16.72
N ILE A 90 -14.57 6.22 17.17
CA ILE A 90 -14.22 5.82 18.54
C ILE A 90 -12.95 4.96 18.56
N GLY A 91 -12.19 4.94 17.47
CA GLY A 91 -11.01 4.10 17.30
C GLY A 91 -9.76 4.88 16.91
N VAL A 92 -8.61 4.20 17.03
CA VAL A 92 -7.30 4.64 16.57
C VAL A 92 -6.72 3.58 15.63
N TYR A 93 -6.04 4.03 14.57
CA TYR A 93 -5.28 3.16 13.68
C TYR A 93 -3.83 3.11 14.14
N LYS A 94 -3.29 1.89 14.26
CA LYS A 94 -1.90 1.65 14.65
C LYS A 94 -1.24 0.65 13.69
N PRO A 95 0.02 0.87 13.29
CA PRO A 95 0.76 -0.08 12.45
C PRO A 95 0.87 -1.48 13.07
N SER A 96 0.95 -1.58 14.39
CA SER A 96 1.04 -2.85 15.12
C SER A 96 -0.16 -3.78 14.96
N HIS A 97 -1.28 -3.29 14.42
CA HIS A 97 -2.51 -4.06 14.22
C HIS A 97 -2.70 -4.52 12.77
N ALA A 98 -1.72 -4.24 11.90
CA ALA A 98 -1.60 -4.78 10.56
C ALA A 98 -0.38 -5.70 10.52
N TYR A 99 -0.57 -6.95 10.13
CA TYR A 99 0.52 -7.92 10.01
C TYR A 99 0.13 -9.04 9.04
N THR A 100 1.10 -9.88 8.68
CA THR A 100 0.87 -11.09 7.90
C THR A 100 0.99 -12.33 8.79
N GLU A 101 0.00 -13.21 8.69
CA GLU A 101 -0.09 -14.47 9.45
C GLU A 101 -0.75 -15.53 8.57
N ASP A 102 -0.19 -16.75 8.57
CA ASP A 102 -0.68 -17.90 7.81
C ASP A 102 -0.97 -17.61 6.31
N GLY A 103 -0.12 -16.81 5.66
CA GLY A 103 -0.27 -16.41 4.26
C GLY A 103 -1.42 -15.45 4.00
N ASN A 104 -1.88 -14.73 5.02
CA ASN A 104 -2.95 -13.74 4.91
C ASN A 104 -2.51 -12.40 5.48
N PHE A 105 -3.04 -11.33 4.91
CA PHE A 105 -3.05 -10.04 5.56
C PHE A 105 -4.11 -10.00 6.65
N VAL A 106 -3.70 -9.66 7.87
CA VAL A 106 -4.56 -9.62 9.05
C VAL A 106 -4.64 -8.20 9.59
N ILE A 107 -5.88 -7.72 9.73
CA ILE A 107 -6.21 -6.53 10.52
C ILE A 107 -6.82 -7.01 11.83
N ARG A 108 -6.09 -6.79 12.91
CA ARG A 108 -6.57 -7.07 14.27
C ARG A 108 -7.32 -5.87 14.83
N ILE A 109 -8.38 -6.13 15.58
CA ILE A 109 -9.14 -5.11 16.31
C ILE A 109 -9.16 -5.48 17.79
N ASP A 110 -8.63 -4.60 18.62
CA ASP A 110 -8.64 -4.74 20.07
C ASP A 110 -9.56 -3.69 20.70
N SER A 111 -10.32 -4.10 21.71
CA SER A 111 -11.07 -3.18 22.59
C SER A 111 -10.18 -2.73 23.74
N GLY A 112 -10.12 -1.43 23.99
CA GLY A 112 -9.36 -0.85 25.10
C GLY A 112 -9.32 0.67 25.04
N ASP A 113 -9.22 1.29 26.21
CA ASP A 113 -9.16 2.74 26.33
C ASP A 113 -7.81 3.27 25.86
N VAL A 114 -7.84 4.18 24.88
CA VAL A 114 -6.67 4.89 24.38
C VAL A 114 -6.90 6.39 24.52
N ASP A 115 -6.07 7.03 25.36
CA ASP A 115 -6.03 8.47 25.46
C ASP A 115 -5.23 9.06 24.29
N ILE A 116 -5.90 9.85 23.46
CA ILE A 116 -5.27 10.54 22.33
C ILE A 116 -5.22 12.05 22.60
N SER A 117 -4.17 12.70 22.10
CA SER A 117 -4.09 14.15 22.02
C SER A 117 -3.91 14.56 20.56
N PHE A 118 -4.72 15.50 20.10
CA PHE A 118 -4.66 16.00 18.74
C PHE A 118 -4.94 17.50 18.71
N TYR A 119 -4.44 18.17 17.67
CA TYR A 119 -4.68 19.59 17.47
C TYR A 119 -6.00 19.79 16.72
N ASN A 120 -6.98 20.44 17.38
CA ASN A 120 -8.29 20.66 16.80
C ASN A 120 -8.35 22.01 16.08
N VAL A 121 -8.14 21.98 14.76
CA VAL A 121 -8.23 23.18 13.90
C VAL A 121 -9.67 23.67 13.68
N TRP A 122 -10.68 22.85 13.99
CA TRP A 122 -12.09 23.13 13.76
C TRP A 122 -12.80 23.72 14.98
N ALA A 123 -12.11 23.89 16.11
CA ALA A 123 -12.66 24.54 17.30
C ALA A 123 -12.75 26.07 17.12
N ASN A 124 -13.66 26.73 17.85
CA ASN A 124 -13.77 28.21 17.86
C ASN A 124 -12.43 28.89 18.18
N VAL A 125 -11.61 28.26 19.03
CA VAL A 125 -10.21 28.62 19.27
C VAL A 125 -9.38 27.35 19.05
N PRO A 126 -8.56 27.28 17.99
CA PRO A 126 -7.71 26.12 17.74
C PRO A 126 -6.77 25.83 18.90
N ALA A 127 -6.78 24.59 19.39
CA ALA A 127 -5.99 24.16 20.53
C ALA A 127 -5.79 22.65 20.56
N TRP A 128 -4.81 22.20 21.35
CA TRP A 128 -4.65 20.78 21.68
C TRP A 128 -5.83 20.30 22.52
N THR A 129 -6.47 19.23 22.07
CA THR A 129 -7.60 18.58 22.74
C THR A 129 -7.22 17.13 23.07
N LYS A 130 -7.81 16.62 24.15
CA LYS A 130 -7.72 15.20 24.52
C LYS A 130 -9.06 14.50 24.26
N LYS A 131 -9.00 13.25 23.81
CA LYS A 131 -10.18 12.41 23.62
C LYS A 131 -9.83 10.97 24.00
N LYS A 132 -10.80 10.24 24.53
CA LYS A 132 -10.71 8.78 24.72
C LYS A 132 -11.26 8.07 23.49
N MET A 133 -10.48 7.14 22.97
CA MET A 133 -10.89 6.13 21.99
C MET A 133 -10.99 4.77 22.70
N TYR A 134 -11.78 3.85 22.15
CA TYR A 134 -12.13 2.58 22.79
C TYR A 134 -11.71 1.35 21.97
N TYR A 135 -11.23 1.56 20.75
CA TYR A 135 -10.81 0.49 19.85
C TYR A 135 -9.50 0.83 19.16
N THR A 136 -8.63 -0.16 19.00
CA THR A 136 -7.43 -0.04 18.17
C THR A 136 -7.55 -1.00 17.00
N ALA A 137 -7.31 -0.50 15.79
CA ALA A 137 -7.36 -1.27 14.55
C ALA A 137 -6.17 -0.86 13.65
N ALA A 138 -6.16 -1.27 12.39
CA ALA A 138 -5.22 -0.78 11.40
C ALA A 138 -5.93 -0.26 10.15
N MET A 139 -5.29 0.73 9.51
CA MET A 139 -5.62 1.23 8.18
C MET A 139 -4.33 1.23 7.38
N VAL A 140 -4.35 0.62 6.20
CA VAL A 140 -3.16 0.46 5.36
C VAL A 140 -3.42 1.07 3.99
N GLN A 141 -2.40 1.70 3.41
CA GLN A 141 -2.43 2.34 2.11
C GLN A 141 -1.23 1.86 1.28
N THR A 142 -1.39 1.82 -0.04
CA THR A 142 -0.27 1.57 -0.94
C THR A 142 0.62 2.81 -1.06
N TRP A 143 1.93 2.62 -1.23
CA TRP A 143 2.85 3.70 -1.57
C TRP A 143 2.54 4.29 -2.94
N ASN A 144 2.24 3.43 -3.91
CA ASN A 144 1.85 3.85 -5.23
C ASN A 144 0.36 4.21 -5.25
N LYS A 145 0.05 5.44 -5.65
CA LYS A 145 -1.33 5.93 -5.78
C LYS A 145 -1.79 5.72 -7.22
N PHE A 146 -2.69 4.78 -7.42
CA PHE A 146 -3.22 4.48 -8.75
C PHE A 146 -4.25 5.52 -9.19
N CYS A 147 -4.04 6.09 -10.38
CA CYS A 147 -5.09 6.82 -11.10
C CYS A 147 -5.90 5.82 -11.93
N ILE A 148 -7.04 5.37 -11.41
CA ILE A 148 -7.89 4.40 -12.11
C ILE A 148 -8.79 5.14 -13.11
N GLN A 149 -8.43 5.10 -14.40
CA GLN A 149 -9.29 5.54 -15.51
C GLN A 149 -10.11 4.38 -16.12
N GLY A 150 -9.67 3.15 -15.84
CA GLY A 150 -10.29 1.89 -16.23
C GLY A 150 -9.48 0.74 -15.61
N GLY A 151 -10.15 -0.38 -15.32
CA GLY A 151 -9.55 -1.53 -14.63
C GLY A 151 -10.47 -2.06 -13.54
N PHE A 152 -9.96 -2.96 -12.72
CA PHE A 152 -10.65 -3.50 -11.56
C PHE A 152 -9.62 -3.84 -10.47
N VAL A 153 -10.10 -3.89 -9.22
CA VAL A 153 -9.33 -4.39 -8.08
C VAL A 153 -10.09 -5.58 -7.54
N GLU A 154 -9.38 -6.67 -7.27
CA GLU A 154 -9.95 -7.89 -6.71
C GLU A 154 -9.24 -8.21 -5.39
N ILE A 155 -10.03 -8.55 -4.38
CA ILE A 155 -9.56 -8.82 -3.03
C ILE A 155 -10.29 -10.06 -2.54
N ALA A 156 -9.54 -11.10 -2.20
CA ALA A 156 -10.07 -12.23 -1.44
C ALA A 156 -9.97 -11.90 0.05
N MET A 157 -11.11 -11.63 0.70
CA MET A 157 -11.14 -11.28 2.12
C MET A 157 -12.17 -12.07 2.90
N LYS A 158 -11.83 -12.36 4.16
CA LYS A 158 -12.76 -12.84 5.17
C LYS A 158 -13.17 -11.67 6.05
N LEU A 159 -14.45 -11.31 5.99
CA LEU A 159 -14.99 -10.26 6.86
C LEU A 159 -14.94 -10.70 8.33
N PRO A 160 -14.74 -9.76 9.28
CA PRO A 160 -14.81 -10.08 10.70
C PRO A 160 -16.15 -10.73 11.02
N GLY A 161 -16.09 -11.85 11.76
CA GLY A 161 -17.29 -12.60 12.13
C GLY A 161 -18.22 -11.79 13.03
N ARG A 162 -19.51 -12.16 13.01
CA ARG A 162 -20.50 -11.58 13.92
C ARG A 162 -20.07 -11.78 15.37
N HIS A 163 -20.17 -10.74 16.19
CA HIS A 163 -20.00 -10.86 17.64
C HIS A 163 -20.88 -11.99 18.18
N GLN A 164 -20.28 -13.02 18.77
CA GLN A 164 -21.00 -13.84 19.74
C GLN A 164 -21.28 -12.91 20.92
N GLN A 165 -22.53 -12.52 21.13
CA GLN A 165 -22.91 -11.88 22.37
C GLN A 165 -22.68 -12.89 23.49
N THR A 166 -21.52 -12.80 24.15
CA THR A 166 -21.39 -13.32 25.50
C THR A 166 -22.38 -12.53 26.33
N LYS A 167 -23.52 -13.15 26.70
CA LYS A 167 -24.36 -12.64 27.76
C LYS A 167 -23.43 -12.33 28.93
N GLY A 168 -23.36 -11.06 29.33
CA GLY A 168 -22.62 -10.67 30.52
C GLY A 168 -23.14 -11.43 31.76
N PRO A 169 -22.34 -11.51 32.83
CA PRO A 169 -22.80 -12.15 34.06
C PRO A 169 -24.03 -11.41 34.63
N PRO A 170 -24.91 -12.13 35.37
CA PRO A 170 -26.19 -11.61 35.87
C PRO A 170 -26.06 -10.40 36.79
#